data_AF-A0A3M0XNT6-F1
#
_entry.id   AF-A0A3M0XNT6-F1
#
_cell.length_a   1.000
_cell.length_b   1.000
_cell.length_c   1.000
_cell.angle_alpha   90.00
_cell.angle_beta   90.00
_cell.angle_gamma   90.00
#
_symmetry.space_group_name_H-M   'P 1'
#
loop_
_entity.id
_entity.type
_entity.pdbx_description
1 polymer ?
#
loop_
_entity_poly.entity_id
_entity_poly.type
_entity_poly.pdbx_seq_one_letter_code
_entity_poly.pdbx_strand_id
1 'polypeptide(L)'
;TACGGCDTISDFTLLGNTVIDAAKGADVILFEGLVMSQATNVHRRIVENTGAIIEALCLTTPIEECLEAVRARRAAAGNKKPLNEKNTRDAWGRGKRSAELLNKTHPGKVEIIEVDREEAFNYVLRAIS
;
A
#
# COMPACT_ATOMS: atom_id res chain seq x y z
N THR A 1 -4.82 -17.09 -3.49
CA THR A 1 -5.81 -16.02 -3.62
C THR A 1 -5.28 -14.96 -4.57
N ALA A 2 -6.16 -14.26 -5.31
CA ALA A 2 -5.74 -13.11 -6.11
C ALA A 2 -5.29 -12.00 -5.14
N CYS A 3 -4.08 -11.47 -5.32
CA CYS A 3 -3.50 -10.42 -4.49
C CYS A 3 -3.00 -9.32 -5.43
N GLY A 4 -3.19 -8.05 -5.06
CA GLY A 4 -2.65 -6.90 -5.81
C GLY A 4 -3.53 -5.66 -5.82
N GLY A 5 -4.43 -5.48 -4.85
CA GLY A 5 -5.46 -4.43 -4.73
C GLY A 5 -5.29 -3.24 -5.66
N CYS A 6 -4.67 -2.16 -5.17
CA CYS A 6 -4.42 -0.96 -5.95
C CYS A 6 -3.26 -1.10 -6.95
N ASP A 7 -2.45 -2.15 -6.88
CA ASP A 7 -1.38 -2.42 -7.86
C ASP A 7 -1.95 -2.74 -9.26
N THR A 8 -3.23 -3.09 -9.34
CA THR A 8 -3.93 -3.31 -10.61
C THR A 8 -4.56 -2.05 -11.20
N ILE A 9 -4.57 -0.93 -10.45
CA ILE A 9 -5.20 0.32 -10.87
C ILE A 9 -4.20 1.16 -11.67
N SER A 10 -4.53 1.44 -12.92
CA SER A 10 -3.69 2.27 -13.81
C SER A 10 -4.01 3.78 -13.74
N ASP A 11 -5.15 4.17 -13.17
CA ASP A 11 -5.58 5.56 -13.06
C ASP A 11 -5.67 6.01 -11.60
N PHE A 12 -4.63 6.71 -11.15
CA PHE A 12 -4.54 7.27 -9.80
C PHE A 12 -5.49 8.43 -9.55
N THR A 13 -5.95 9.12 -10.60
CA THR A 13 -6.95 10.18 -10.46
C THR A 13 -8.29 9.58 -10.10
N LEU A 14 -8.67 8.51 -10.81
CA LEU A 14 -9.87 7.75 -10.51
C LEU A 14 -9.81 7.14 -9.10
N LEU A 15 -8.67 6.58 -8.70
CA LEU A 15 -8.49 6.07 -7.34
C LEU A 15 -8.75 7.16 -6.28
N GLY A 16 -8.11 8.33 -6.43
CA GLY A 16 -8.32 9.44 -5.50
C GLY A 16 -9.77 9.89 -5.42
N ASN A 17 -10.45 10.01 -6.56
CA ASN A 17 -11.89 10.33 -6.60
C ASN A 17 -12.72 9.29 -5.85
N THR A 18 -12.44 8.01 -6.10
CA THR A 18 -13.17 6.90 -5.49
C THR A 18 -13.03 6.92 -3.97
N VAL A 19 -11.82 7.16 -3.45
CA VAL A 19 -11.59 7.26 -2.00
C VAL A 19 -12.29 8.49 -1.42
N ILE A 20 -12.20 9.65 -2.07
CA ILE A 20 -12.88 10.88 -1.61
C ILE A 20 -14.39 10.70 -1.58
N ASP A 21 -14.97 10.03 -2.58
CA ASP A 21 -16.40 9.75 -2.63
C ASP A 21 -16.81 8.74 -1.55
N ALA A 22 -16.02 7.67 -1.34
CA ALA A 22 -16.27 6.70 -0.28
C ALA A 22 -16.21 7.34 1.12
N ALA A 23 -15.30 8.31 1.34
CA ALA A 23 -15.14 9.01 2.61
C ALA A 23 -16.36 9.84 3.03
N LYS A 24 -17.35 10.04 2.14
CA LYS A 24 -18.61 10.70 2.47
C LYS A 24 -19.53 9.84 3.34
N GLY A 25 -19.31 8.52 3.38
CA GLY A 25 -20.18 7.58 4.10
C GLY A 25 -19.46 6.43 4.78
N ALA A 26 -18.12 6.43 4.77
CA ALA A 26 -17.30 5.43 5.44
C ALA A 26 -16.34 6.11 6.41
N ASP A 27 -16.29 5.60 7.64
CA ASP A 27 -15.36 6.09 8.68
C ASP A 27 -13.93 5.61 8.43
N VAL A 28 -13.79 4.42 7.84
CA VAL A 28 -12.50 3.79 7.55
C VAL A 28 -12.47 3.30 6.11
N ILE A 29 -11.38 3.62 5.40
CA ILE A 29 -11.12 3.16 4.03
C ILE A 29 -9.77 2.47 4.00
N LEU A 30 -9.79 1.17 3.72
CA LEU A 30 -8.59 0.39 3.46
C LEU A 30 -8.28 0.38 1.97
N PHE A 31 -7.06 0.73 1.61
CA PHE A 31 -6.54 0.52 0.27
C PHE A 31 -5.08 0.06 0.34
N GLU A 32 -4.80 -1.08 -0.31
CA GLU A 32 -3.50 -1.76 -0.25
C GLU A 32 -2.85 -1.79 -1.62
N GLY A 33 -1.52 -1.77 -1.65
CA GLY A 33 -0.75 -1.96 -2.87
C GLY A 33 0.59 -1.28 -2.76
N LEU A 34 1.61 -1.91 -3.35
CA LEU A 34 2.95 -1.33 -3.43
C LEU A 34 2.92 0.05 -4.10
N VAL A 35 2.08 0.24 -5.11
CA VAL A 35 2.00 1.49 -5.87
C VAL A 35 1.50 2.67 -5.03
N MET A 36 0.78 2.40 -3.95
CA MET A 36 0.32 3.44 -3.02
C MET A 36 1.47 4.12 -2.29
N SER A 37 2.61 3.44 -2.14
CA SER A 37 3.83 4.07 -1.64
C SER A 37 4.28 5.25 -2.52
N GLN A 38 3.95 5.25 -3.82
CA GLN A 38 4.41 6.28 -4.76
C GLN A 38 3.30 7.30 -5.12
N ALA A 39 2.08 7.08 -4.65
CA ALA A 39 0.92 7.88 -4.99
C ALA A 39 0.76 9.14 -4.09
N THR A 40 1.84 9.86 -3.81
CA THR A 40 1.85 11.01 -2.87
C THR A 40 0.82 12.08 -3.25
N ASN A 41 0.64 12.36 -4.54
CA ASN A 41 -0.37 13.32 -5.02
C ASN A 41 -1.82 12.85 -4.73
N VAL A 42 -2.07 11.54 -4.76
CA VAL A 42 -3.38 10.96 -4.43
C VAL A 42 -3.67 11.16 -2.95
N HIS A 43 -2.71 10.78 -2.10
CA HIS A 43 -2.81 10.96 -0.65
C HIS A 43 -3.04 12.42 -0.27
N ARG A 44 -2.28 13.34 -0.86
CA ARG A 44 -2.47 14.79 -0.70
C ARG A 44 -3.89 15.21 -0.97
N ARG A 45 -4.41 14.79 -2.12
CA ARG A 45 -5.75 15.14 -2.55
C ARG A 45 -6.81 14.57 -1.60
N ILE A 46 -6.63 13.33 -1.13
CA ILE A 46 -7.52 12.73 -0.13
C ILE A 46 -7.52 13.57 1.15
N VAL A 47 -6.36 13.86 1.74
CA VAL A 47 -6.24 14.64 2.98
C VAL A 47 -6.86 16.03 2.83
N GLU A 48 -6.59 16.73 1.72
CA GLU A 48 -7.11 18.08 1.48
C GLU A 48 -8.64 18.12 1.29
N ASN A 49 -9.24 17.09 0.70
CA ASN A 49 -10.68 17.06 0.41
C ASN A 49 -11.52 16.45 1.54
N THR A 50 -10.93 15.59 2.36
CA THR A 50 -11.66 14.84 3.40
C THR A 50 -11.27 15.26 4.82
N GLY A 51 -10.11 15.90 4.99
CA GLY A 51 -9.54 16.18 6.31
C GLY A 51 -9.00 14.94 7.03
N ALA A 52 -9.07 13.76 6.41
CA ALA A 52 -8.70 12.48 7.01
C ALA A 52 -7.23 12.42 7.45
N ILE A 53 -6.97 11.51 8.38
CA ILE A 53 -5.63 11.08 8.77
C ILE A 53 -5.32 9.80 7.97
N ILE A 54 -4.10 9.69 7.46
CA ILE A 54 -3.63 8.50 6.78
C ILE A 54 -2.76 7.69 7.73
N GLU A 55 -3.19 6.47 8.04
CA GLU A 55 -2.41 5.47 8.78
C GLU A 55 -1.70 4.56 7.75
N ALA A 56 -0.40 4.79 7.55
CA ALA A 56 0.40 4.06 6.58
C ALA A 56 1.06 2.83 7.23
N LEU A 57 0.41 1.67 7.06
CA LEU A 57 0.94 0.38 7.50
C LEU A 57 2.10 -0.09 6.60
N CYS A 58 3.32 0.00 7.11
CA CYS A 58 4.54 -0.36 6.41
C CYS A 58 4.96 -1.78 6.80
N LEU A 59 4.73 -2.74 5.90
CA LEU A 59 5.07 -4.13 6.15
C LEU A 59 6.58 -4.33 6.27
N THR A 60 7.03 -4.91 7.38
CA THR A 60 8.44 -5.22 7.67
C THR A 60 8.92 -6.54 7.06
N THR A 61 8.08 -7.17 6.22
CA THR A 61 8.38 -8.46 5.61
C THR A 61 9.75 -8.46 4.93
N PRO A 62 10.63 -9.42 5.25
CA PRO A 62 11.94 -9.55 4.60
C PRO A 62 11.83 -9.67 3.07
N ILE A 63 12.79 -9.08 2.36
CA ILE A 63 12.83 -9.12 0.88
C ILE A 63 12.86 -10.56 0.33
N GLU A 64 13.56 -11.47 1.00
CA GLU A 64 13.65 -12.86 0.53
C GLU A 64 12.30 -13.57 0.61
N GLU A 65 11.51 -13.33 1.66
CA GLU A 65 10.13 -13.85 1.74
C GLU A 65 9.23 -13.25 0.65
N CYS A 66 9.42 -11.96 0.32
CA CYS A 66 8.70 -11.34 -0.78
C CYS A 66 9.04 -12.01 -2.12
N LEU A 67 10.31 -12.32 -2.36
CA LEU A 67 10.78 -12.99 -3.57
C LEU A 67 10.23 -14.43 -3.65
N GLU A 68 10.27 -15.18 -2.56
CA GLU A 68 9.68 -16.52 -2.48
C GLU A 68 8.17 -16.50 -2.79
N ALA A 69 7.43 -15.54 -2.21
CA ALA A 69 6.01 -15.38 -2.49
C ALA A 69 5.74 -15.04 -3.98
N VAL A 70 6.62 -14.26 -4.63
CA VAL A 70 6.52 -13.99 -6.07
C VAL A 70 6.83 -15.25 -6.90
N ARG A 71 7.88 -16.01 -6.55
CA ARG A 71 8.24 -17.26 -7.22
C ARG A 71 7.10 -18.27 -7.14
N ALA A 72 6.54 -18.47 -5.94
CA ALA A 72 5.40 -19.36 -5.71
C ALA A 72 4.18 -18.97 -6.56
N ARG A 73 3.81 -17.67 -6.59
CA ARG A 73 2.71 -17.17 -7.42
C ARG A 73 2.94 -17.39 -8.91
N ARG A 74 4.16 -17.14 -9.39
CA ARG A 74 4.54 -17.35 -10.80
C ARG A 74 4.48 -18.82 -11.19
N ALA A 75 4.99 -19.71 -10.34
CA ALA A 75 4.95 -21.15 -10.55
C ALA A 75 3.49 -21.66 -10.63
N ALA A 76 2.63 -21.21 -9.71
CA ALA A 76 1.20 -21.54 -9.72
C ALA A 76 0.48 -21.04 -10.99
N ALA A 77 0.92 -19.92 -11.56
CA ALA A 77 0.43 -19.39 -12.84
C ALA A 77 1.08 -20.05 -14.08
N GLY A 78 1.87 -21.12 -13.91
CA GLY A 78 2.57 -21.81 -15.00
C GLY A 78 3.73 -21.03 -15.62
N ASN A 79 4.17 -19.93 -14.99
CA ASN A 79 5.25 -19.10 -15.50
C ASN A 79 6.61 -19.67 -15.11
N LYS A 80 7.28 -20.32 -16.08
CA LYS A 80 8.60 -20.94 -15.91
C LYS A 80 9.77 -19.98 -16.13
N LYS A 81 9.53 -18.72 -16.49
CA LYS A 81 10.62 -17.75 -16.74
C LYS A 81 11.28 -17.39 -15.39
N PRO A 82 12.63 -17.27 -15.34
CA PRO A 82 13.34 -16.78 -14.17
C PRO A 82 12.75 -15.47 -13.65
N LEU A 83 12.66 -15.33 -12.34
CA LEU A 83 12.21 -14.09 -11.72
C LEU A 83 13.31 -13.04 -11.87
N ASN A 84 12.98 -11.90 -12.49
CA ASN A 84 13.81 -10.71 -12.37
C ASN A 84 13.58 -10.07 -11.00
N GLU A 85 14.50 -10.31 -10.07
CA GLU A 85 14.39 -9.85 -8.68
C GLU A 85 14.53 -8.34 -8.52
N LYS A 86 15.16 -7.66 -9.49
CA LYS A 86 15.46 -6.23 -9.41
C LYS A 86 14.22 -5.42 -9.10
N ASN A 87 13.10 -5.72 -9.77
CA ASN A 87 11.85 -4.99 -9.60
C ASN A 87 11.32 -5.11 -8.17
N THR A 88 11.39 -6.30 -7.57
CA THR A 88 10.94 -6.55 -6.19
C THR A 88 11.88 -5.91 -5.18
N ARG A 89 13.20 -6.01 -5.38
CA ARG A 89 14.20 -5.39 -4.49
C ARG A 89 14.10 -3.87 -4.50
N ASP A 90 13.97 -3.28 -5.69
CA ASP A 90 13.78 -1.84 -5.84
C ASP A 90 12.48 -1.37 -5.20
N ALA A 91 11.39 -2.13 -5.35
CA ALA A 91 10.10 -1.86 -4.73
C ALA A 91 10.17 -1.90 -3.19
N TRP A 92 10.79 -2.94 -2.64
CA TRP A 92 10.98 -3.12 -1.20
C TRP A 92 11.78 -1.95 -0.60
N GLY A 93 12.88 -1.56 -1.24
CA GLY A 93 13.67 -0.41 -0.80
C GLY A 93 12.93 0.93 -0.92
N ARG A 94 12.04 1.08 -1.91
CA ARG A 94 11.21 2.30 -2.06
C ARG A 94 10.12 2.41 -1.00
N GLY A 95 9.50 1.31 -0.59
CA GLY A 95 8.37 1.31 0.36
C GLY A 95 8.65 2.15 1.62
N LYS A 96 9.83 1.96 2.23
CA LYS A 96 10.25 2.71 3.43
C LYS A 96 10.42 4.20 3.17
N ARG A 97 11.12 4.57 2.09
CA ARG A 97 11.37 5.98 1.72
C ARG A 97 10.07 6.72 1.40
N SER A 98 9.14 6.02 0.78
CA SER A 98 7.83 6.52 0.41
C SER A 98 6.99 6.91 1.62
N ALA A 99 6.99 6.11 2.67
CA ALA A 99 6.28 6.44 3.91
C ALA A 99 6.85 7.70 4.56
N GLU A 100 8.18 7.81 4.66
CA GLU A 100 8.85 9.01 5.18
C GLU A 100 8.53 10.26 4.36
N LEU A 101 8.49 10.15 3.02
CA LEU A 101 8.13 11.24 2.14
C LEU A 101 6.68 11.67 2.34
N LEU A 102 5.78 10.70 2.54
CA LEU A 102 4.36 10.98 2.77
C LEU A 102 4.15 11.80 4.05
N ASN A 103 4.81 11.42 5.14
CA ASN A 103 4.78 12.17 6.40
C ASN A 103 5.37 13.59 6.23
N LYS A 104 6.52 13.74 5.56
CA LYS A 104 7.09 15.07 5.26
C LYS A 104 6.16 15.98 4.46
N THR A 105 5.36 15.40 3.56
CA THR A 105 4.43 16.16 2.71
C THR A 105 3.18 16.60 3.48
N HIS A 106 2.82 15.87 4.54
CA HIS A 106 1.58 16.05 5.31
C HIS A 106 1.84 15.95 6.82
N PRO A 107 2.60 16.89 7.40
CA PRO A 107 2.94 16.85 8.82
C PRO A 107 1.68 16.85 9.68
N GLY A 108 1.58 15.89 10.60
CA GLY A 108 0.44 15.73 11.51
C GLY A 108 -0.83 15.12 10.87
N LYS A 109 -0.76 14.69 9.61
CA LYS A 109 -1.86 14.04 8.90
C LYS A 109 -1.53 12.63 8.41
N VAL A 110 -0.29 12.19 8.59
CA VAL A 110 0.18 10.86 8.22
C VAL A 110 0.89 10.25 9.42
N GLU A 111 0.42 9.09 9.84
CA GLU A 111 1.08 8.24 10.83
C GLU A 111 1.71 7.05 10.11
N ILE A 112 2.99 6.79 10.39
CA ILE A 112 3.71 5.65 9.80
C ILE A 112 3.80 4.56 10.88
N ILE A 113 3.33 3.37 10.54
CA ILE A 113 3.29 2.24 11.47
C ILE A 113 4.03 1.07 10.82
N GLU A 114 5.22 0.74 11.33
CA GLU A 114 5.97 -0.44 10.90
C GLU A 114 5.40 -1.67 11.60
N VAL A 115 4.94 -2.65 10.82
CA VAL A 115 4.24 -3.85 11.32
C VAL A 115 4.60 -5.07 10.49
N ASP A 116 4.55 -6.25 11.08
CA ASP A 116 4.53 -7.49 10.30
C ASP A 116 3.14 -7.76 9.69
N ARG A 117 2.99 -8.89 8.99
CA ARG A 117 1.73 -9.23 8.30
C ARG A 117 0.57 -9.52 9.27
N GLU A 118 0.86 -10.17 10.38
CA GLU A 118 -0.15 -10.53 11.37
C GLU A 118 -0.59 -9.30 12.16
N GLU A 119 0.36 -8.46 12.55
CA GLU A 119 0.11 -7.16 13.17
C GLU A 119 -0.71 -6.25 12.26
N ALA A 120 -0.36 -6.15 10.97
CA ALA A 120 -1.13 -5.37 10.00
C ALA A 120 -2.57 -5.88 9.85
N PHE A 121 -2.75 -7.20 9.75
CA PHE A 121 -4.07 -7.81 9.67
C PHE A 121 -4.92 -7.49 10.90
N ASN A 122 -4.36 -7.67 12.09
CA ASN A 122 -5.04 -7.37 13.35
C ASN A 122 -5.32 -5.88 13.51
N TYR A 123 -4.45 -5.01 13.01
CA TYR A 123 -4.66 -3.57 13.00
C TYR A 123 -5.89 -3.21 12.16
N VAL A 124 -5.92 -3.69 10.92
CA VAL A 124 -7.05 -3.45 9.99
C VAL A 124 -8.35 -3.97 10.57
N LEU A 125 -8.36 -5.18 11.15
CA LEU A 125 -9.56 -5.73 11.78
C LEU A 125 -10.09 -4.83 12.90
N ARG A 126 -9.23 -4.31 13.76
CA ARG A 126 -9.63 -3.39 14.83
C ARG A 126 -10.16 -2.06 14.29
N ALA A 127 -9.59 -1.56 13.20
CA ALA A 127 -10.01 -0.30 12.61
C ALA A 127 -11.41 -0.38 11.97
N ILE A 128 -11.78 -1.54 11.41
CA ILE A 128 -13.06 -1.72 10.70
C ILE A 128 -14.17 -2.36 11.55
N SER A 129 -13.89 -2.70 12.82
CA SER A 129 -14.86 -3.29 13.76
C SER A 129 -15.61 -2.22 14.54
#